data_AF-A0A4Q3GMU1-F1
#
_entry.id   AF-A0A4Q3GMU1-F1
#
_cell.length_a   1.000
_cell.length_b   1.000
_cell.length_c   1.000
_cell.angle_alpha   90.00
_cell.angle_beta   90.00
_cell.angle_gamma   90.00
#
_symmetry.space_group_name_H-M   'P 1'
#
loop_
_entity.id
_entity.type
_entity.pdbx_description
1 polymer ?
#
loop_
_entity_poly.entity_id
_entity_poly.type
_entity_poly.pdbx_seq_one_letter_code
_entity_poly.pdbx_strand_id
1 'polypeptide(L)' 'MTIKNTISEIWYTRCPVPTPVGLAVQLGFLDEAFAKEGVTLNSIIDSKDRAIRSSHFDHHLNYSFRHGGNVPPIRARSEG' A
#
# COMPACT_ATOMS: atom_id res chain seq x y z
N MET A 1 17.49 9.41 -23.11
CA MET A 1 16.02 9.46 -23.23
C MET A 1 15.46 8.73 -22.03
N THR A 2 15.25 9.43 -20.91
CA THR A 2 14.75 8.83 -19.68
C THR A 2 13.25 8.59 -19.89
N ILE A 3 12.83 7.33 -19.88
CA ILE A 3 11.41 6.98 -19.99
C ILE A 3 10.73 7.55 -18.75
N LYS A 4 10.08 8.70 -18.89
CA LYS A 4 9.22 9.29 -17.86
C LYS A 4 7.92 8.48 -17.88
N ASN A 5 7.97 7.28 -17.30
CA ASN A 5 6.76 6.52 -17.03
C ASN A 5 6.03 7.28 -15.92
N THR A 6 5.10 8.16 -16.29
CA THR A 6 4.33 8.96 -15.34
C THR A 6 3.32 8.04 -14.67
N ILE A 7 3.76 7.35 -13.61
CA ILE A 7 2.85 6.60 -12.74
C ILE A 7 1.84 7.61 -12.19
N SER A 8 0.57 7.44 -12.55
CA SER A 8 -0.53 8.29 -12.08
C SER A 8 -1.24 7.70 -10.86
N GLU A 9 -1.06 6.40 -10.61
CA GLU A 9 -1.78 5.67 -9.59
C GLU A 9 -0.91 4.60 -8.95
N ILE A 10 -0.96 4.52 -7.61
CA ILE A 10 -0.28 3.52 -6.80
C ILE A 10 -1.31 2.89 -5.86
N TRP A 11 -1.17 1.57 -5.67
CA TRP A 11 -2.03 0.79 -4.78
C TRP A 11 -1.24 0.38 -3.54
N TYR A 12 -1.87 0.45 -2.38
CA TYR A 12 -1.25 -0.03 -1.15
C TYR A 12 -2.20 -0.91 -0.36
N THR A 13 -1.63 -1.79 0.43
CA THR A 13 -2.38 -2.53 1.45
C THR A 13 -1.59 -2.58 2.74
N ARG A 14 -2.31 -2.57 3.85
CA ARG A 14 -1.75 -2.58 5.20
C ARG A 14 -2.54 -3.54 6.08
N CYS A 15 -1.93 -3.94 7.20
CA CYS A 15 -2.67 -4.62 8.26
C CYS A 15 -3.67 -3.64 8.90
N PRO A 16 -4.92 -4.04 9.21
CA PRO A 16 -5.93 -3.18 9.86
C PRO A 16 -5.66 -3.03 11.36
N VAL A 17 -4.39 -2.80 11.74
CA VAL A 17 -3.95 -2.59 13.12
C VAL A 17 -3.51 -1.13 13.31
N PRO A 18 -3.60 -0.59 14.54
CA PRO A 18 -3.15 0.78 14.85
C PRO A 18 -1.62 0.86 14.68
N THR A 19 -1.21 1.32 13.51
CA THR A 19 0.20 1.52 13.11
C THR A 19 0.41 2.98 12.74
N PRO A 20 1.64 3.51 12.79
CA PRO A 20 1.93 4.86 12.34
C PRO A 20 1.43 5.14 10.91
N VAL A 21 1.59 4.16 9.99
CA VAL A 21 1.05 4.25 8.62
C VAL A 21 -0.47 4.30 8.63
N GLY A 22 -1.14 3.49 9.45
CA GLY A 22 -2.59 3.54 9.58
C GLY A 22 -3.12 4.89 10.07
N LEU A 23 -2.41 5.50 11.03
CA LEU A 23 -2.73 6.84 11.53
C LEU A 23 -2.47 7.90 10.44
N ALA A 24 -1.36 7.81 9.72
CA ALA A 24 -1.03 8.73 8.63
C ALA A 24 -2.07 8.70 7.49
N VAL A 25 -2.61 7.51 7.19
CA VAL A 25 -3.75 7.36 6.26
C VAL A 25 -4.99 8.06 6.81
N GLN A 26 -5.36 7.81 8.08
CA GLN A 26 -6.54 8.43 8.68
C GLN A 26 -6.44 9.96 8.77
N LEU A 27 -5.23 10.49 8.96
CA LEU A 27 -4.95 11.93 9.00
C LEU A 27 -4.77 12.55 7.60
N GLY A 28 -4.81 11.75 6.52
CA GLY A 28 -4.63 12.22 5.15
C GLY A 28 -3.20 12.57 4.75
N PHE A 29 -2.20 12.30 5.59
CA PHE A 29 -0.81 12.67 5.34
C PHE A 29 -0.22 11.96 4.13
N LEU A 30 -0.58 10.69 3.92
CA LEU A 30 -0.11 9.95 2.75
C LEU A 30 -0.76 10.47 1.46
N ASP A 31 -2.08 10.69 1.47
CA ASP A 31 -2.79 11.21 0.30
C ASP A 31 -2.22 12.58 -0.12
N GLU A 32 -1.96 13.47 0.84
CA GLU A 32 -1.35 14.78 0.58
C GLU A 32 0.07 14.64 -0.01
N ALA A 33 0.89 13.74 0.55
CA ALA A 33 2.26 13.54 0.09
C ALA A 33 2.32 13.01 -1.35
N PHE A 34 1.49 12.02 -1.70
CA PHE A 34 1.46 11.46 -3.06
C PHE A 34 0.79 12.42 -4.05
N ALA A 35 -0.23 13.18 -3.64
CA ALA A 35 -0.88 14.17 -4.49
C ALA A 35 0.09 15.28 -4.95
N LYS A 36 1.07 15.67 -4.10
CA LYS A 36 2.13 16.63 -4.47
C LYS A 36 3.00 16.14 -5.62
N GLU A 37 3.14 14.83 -5.76
CA GLU A 37 3.88 14.17 -6.85
C GLU A 37 3.00 13.85 -8.06
N GLY A 38 1.71 14.23 -8.04
CA GLY A 38 0.75 13.93 -9.09
C GLY A 38 0.30 12.47 -9.14
N VAL A 39 0.41 11.75 -8.01
CA VAL A 39 0.07 10.33 -7.89
C VAL A 39 -1.16 10.16 -7.00
N THR A 40 -2.14 9.40 -7.48
CA THR A 40 -3.26 8.94 -6.66
C THR A 40 -2.85 7.70 -5.87
N LEU A 41 -3.03 7.72 -4.55
CA LEU A 41 -2.78 6.59 -3.67
C LEU A 41 -4.10 5.91 -3.30
N ASN A 42 -4.23 4.61 -3.58
CA ASN A 42 -5.46 3.85 -3.32
C ASN A 42 -5.25 2.69 -2.35
N SER A 43 -6.20 2.49 -1.43
CA SER A 43 -6.19 1.35 -0.51
C SER A 43 -6.86 0.11 -1.12
N ILE A 44 -6.10 -0.98 -1.22
CA ILE A 44 -6.59 -2.29 -1.65
C ILE A 44 -7.58 -2.87 -0.63
N ILE A 45 -7.26 -2.77 0.68
CA ILE A 45 -8.04 -3.43 1.74
C ILE A 45 -9.35 -2.70 2.02
N ASP A 46 -9.38 -1.37 1.82
CA ASP A 46 -10.57 -0.54 2.02
C ASP A 46 -11.44 -0.45 0.75
N SER A 47 -11.03 -1.09 -0.35
CA SER A 47 -11.80 -1.09 -1.60
C SER A 47 -13.12 -1.82 -1.46
N LYS A 48 -14.19 -1.23 -2.02
CA LYS A 48 -15.51 -1.87 -2.12
C LYS A 48 -15.56 -2.98 -3.17
N ASP A 49 -14.64 -2.97 -4.13
CA ASP A 49 -14.55 -3.99 -5.17
C ASP A 49 -13.80 -5.25 -4.66
N ARG A 50 -14.44 -6.41 -4.81
CA ARG A 50 -13.84 -7.70 -4.45
C ARG A 50 -12.64 -8.05 -5.32
N ALA A 51 -12.66 -7.68 -6.60
CA ALA A 51 -11.52 -7.91 -7.49
C ALA A 51 -10.31 -7.14 -6.97
N ILE A 52 -10.45 -5.84 -6.68
CA ILE A 52 -9.37 -5.06 -6.06
C ILE A 52 -8.89 -5.69 -4.74
N ARG A 53 -9.80 -6.06 -3.84
CA ARG A 53 -9.42 -6.70 -2.57
C ARG A 53 -8.67 -8.03 -2.76
N SER A 54 -8.96 -8.80 -3.83
CA SER A 54 -8.24 -10.07 -4.09
C SER A 54 -6.78 -9.85 -4.42
N SER A 55 -6.40 -8.65 -4.89
CA SER A 55 -5.00 -8.24 -5.04
C SER A 55 -4.23 -8.26 -3.74
N HIS A 56 -4.91 -8.25 -2.58
CA HIS A 56 -4.30 -8.55 -1.28
C HIS A 56 -3.83 -10.01 -1.16
N PHE A 57 -4.06 -10.90 -2.11
CA PHE A 57 -3.52 -12.26 -2.06
C PHE A 57 -2.80 -12.63 -3.35
N ASP A 58 -3.40 -12.33 -4.50
CA ASP A 58 -2.91 -12.74 -5.82
C ASP A 58 -1.94 -11.74 -6.47
N HIS A 59 -1.81 -10.52 -5.92
CA HIS A 59 -0.88 -9.48 -6.38
C HIS A 59 -1.08 -8.99 -7.83
N HIS A 60 -2.31 -9.00 -8.37
CA HIS A 60 -2.52 -8.65 -9.78
C HIS A 60 -2.51 -7.14 -10.10
N LEU A 61 -2.67 -6.25 -9.11
CA LEU A 61 -2.64 -4.80 -9.36
C LEU A 61 -1.21 -4.30 -9.61
N ASN A 62 -1.05 -3.58 -10.72
CA ASN A 62 0.20 -2.91 -11.06
C ASN A 62 0.51 -1.80 -10.05
N TYR A 63 1.81 -1.52 -9.87
CA TYR A 63 2.30 -0.47 -8.98
C TYR A 63 1.70 -0.58 -7.57
N SER A 64 1.67 -1.81 -7.04
CA SER A 64 1.17 -2.09 -5.71
C SER A 64 2.30 -2.40 -4.72
N PHE A 65 2.14 -1.98 -3.47
CA PHE A 65 3.04 -2.36 -2.38
C PHE A 65 2.27 -2.77 -1.12
N ARG A 66 2.95 -3.49 -0.24
CA ARG A 66 2.39 -3.94 1.04
C ARG A 66 3.18 -3.37 2.19
N HIS A 67 2.49 -2.73 3.11
CA HIS A 67 3.05 -2.35 4.39
C HIS A 67 2.65 -3.39 5.45
N GLY A 68 3.51 -4.40 5.60
CA GLY A 68 3.49 -5.32 6.73
C GLY A 68 4.50 -4.85 7.78
N GLY A 69 4.12 -4.89 9.06
CA GLY A 69 5.09 -4.65 10.13
C GLY A 69 6.21 -5.69 10.13
N ASN A 70 7.27 -5.44 10.89
CA ASN A 70 8.44 -6.32 10.91
C ASN A 70 8.24 -7.61 11.74
N VAL A 71 7.09 -7.79 12.40
CA VAL A 71 6.86 -8.92 13.31
C VAL A 71 6.90 -10.27 12.58
N PRO A 72 6.16 -10.50 11.47
CA PRO A 72 6.25 -11.76 10.73
C PRO A 72 7.68 -12.13 10.28
N PRO A 73 8.47 -11.23 9.64
CA PRO A 73 9.83 -11.58 9.24
C PRO A 73 10.78 -11.78 10.42
N ILE A 74 10.63 -11.04 11.53
CA ILE A 74 11.42 -11.28 12.76
C ILE A 74 11.13 -12.67 13.33
N ARG A 75 9.85 -13.06 13.41
CA ARG A 75 9.43 -14.38 13.88
C ARG A 75 9.92 -15.48 12.95
N ALA A 76 9.77 -15.34 11.64
CA ALA A 76 10.26 -16.33 10.68
C ALA A 76 11.77 -16.56 10.86
N ARG A 77 12.57 -15.49 10.95
CA ARG A 77 14.01 -15.58 11.25
C ARG A 77 14.32 -16.25 12.60
N SER A 78 13.45 -16.09 13.60
CA SER A 78 13.63 -16.73 14.91
C SER A 78 13.33 -18.24 14.88
N GLU A 79 12.53 -18.71 13.92
CA GLU A 79 12.08 -20.10 13.81
C GLU A 79 12.95 -20.95 12.85
N GLY A 80 13.78 -20.32 11.99
CA GLY A 80 14.75 -20.99 11.11
C GLY A 80 14.46 -20.80 9.64
#